data_AF-A0A452SDL2-F1
#
_entry.id   AF-A0A452SDL2-F1
#
_cell.length_a   1.000
_cell.length_b   1.000
_cell.length_c   1.000
_cell.angle_alpha   90.00
_cell.angle_beta   90.00
_cell.angle_gamma   90.00
#
_symmetry.space_group_name_H-M   'P 1'
#
loop_
_entity.id
_entity.type
_entity.pdbx_description
1 polymer ?
#
loop_
_entity_poly.entity_id
_entity_poly.type
_entity_poly.pdbx_seq_one_letter_code
_entity_poly.pdbx_strand_id
1 'polypeptide(L)'
;MSAGDSSRKTLEMECFHTRFSTWTPFSNKSLNRQLFQERVALISHWFDLWTNKQRQEFLFTIFLRCTKSQLRTQVAKVDFSTVLPRFISLYIFSFLNPKDLCAAAQVSWPWKFLTEQDCLWMPKCIRFGWFLPYTPTDHEYGAWKHHYIACVSSLDWLIPRELGMEFINMMTALHMLPSPTS
;
A
#
# COMPACT_ATOMS: atom_id res chain seq x y z
N MET A 1 -8.33 47.39 41.55
CA MET A 1 -8.84 47.30 40.15
C MET A 1 -7.92 46.32 39.41
N SER A 2 -8.01 44.99 39.60
CA SER A 2 -9.04 44.03 39.14
C SER A 2 -9.36 44.04 37.64
N ALA A 3 -8.34 44.13 36.78
CA ALA A 3 -8.49 43.96 35.33
C ALA A 3 -8.14 42.54 34.83
N GLY A 4 -7.33 41.77 35.59
CA GLY A 4 -6.85 40.44 35.18
C GLY A 4 -7.84 39.28 35.42
N ASP A 5 -8.78 39.44 36.34
CA ASP A 5 -9.79 38.41 36.67
C ASP A 5 -10.97 38.41 35.68
N SER A 6 -11.22 39.55 35.03
CA SER A 6 -12.29 39.72 34.05
C SER A 6 -11.99 38.98 32.74
N SER A 7 -10.79 39.13 32.16
CA SER A 7 -10.44 38.44 30.91
C SER A 7 -10.37 36.91 31.04
N ARG A 8 -9.97 36.40 32.22
CA ARG A 8 -9.90 34.96 32.48
C ARG A 8 -11.30 34.35 32.61
N LYS A 9 -12.21 35.05 33.31
CA LYS A 9 -13.63 34.70 33.38
C LYS A 9 -14.32 34.79 32.02
N THR A 10 -14.01 35.79 31.19
CA THR A 10 -14.59 35.91 29.84
C THR A 10 -14.15 34.78 28.91
N LEU A 11 -12.89 34.38 28.94
CA LEU A 11 -12.38 33.23 28.16
C LEU A 11 -12.95 31.89 28.64
N GLU A 12 -13.07 31.69 29.96
CA GLU A 12 -13.73 30.51 30.52
C GLU A 12 -15.24 30.49 30.18
N MET A 13 -15.90 31.65 30.21
CA MET A 13 -17.34 31.78 29.91
C MET A 13 -17.65 31.59 28.41
N GLU A 14 -16.76 31.96 27.50
CA GLU A 14 -16.87 31.64 26.07
C GLU A 14 -16.65 30.14 25.78
N CYS A 15 -15.79 29.46 26.54
CA CYS A 15 -15.58 28.01 26.44
C CYS A 15 -16.86 27.20 26.75
N PHE A 16 -17.69 27.68 27.68
CA PHE A 16 -18.98 27.04 27.99
C PHE A 16 -20.06 27.28 26.92
N HIS A 17 -19.97 28.37 26.14
CA HIS A 17 -20.98 28.73 25.14
C HIS A 17 -20.94 27.89 23.86
N THR A 18 -19.86 27.14 23.62
CA THR A 18 -19.71 26.28 22.44
C THR A 18 -19.91 24.79 22.74
N ARG A 19 -20.01 24.40 24.02
CA ARG A 19 -20.38 23.05 24.45
C ARG A 19 -21.75 22.71 23.88
N PHE A 20 -21.83 21.67 23.06
CA PHE A 20 -23.03 21.22 22.33
C PHE A 20 -23.49 22.08 21.14
N SER A 21 -22.74 23.12 20.77
CA SER A 21 -23.04 23.88 19.55
C SER A 21 -22.57 23.13 18.30
N THR A 22 -23.44 23.02 17.30
CA THR A 22 -23.09 22.54 15.94
C THR A 22 -22.45 23.64 15.09
N TRP A 23 -22.50 24.90 15.56
CA TRP A 23 -21.92 26.04 14.86
C TRP A 23 -20.40 25.89 14.71
N THR A 24 -19.86 26.34 13.58
CA THR A 24 -18.43 26.27 13.28
C THR A 24 -18.00 27.61 12.65
N PRO A 25 -17.02 28.33 13.22
CA PRO A 25 -16.61 29.64 12.73
C PRO A 25 -15.81 29.51 11.43
N PHE A 26 -16.45 29.51 10.27
CA PHE A 26 -15.74 29.36 8.99
C PHE A 26 -14.94 30.60 8.58
N SER A 27 -15.36 31.79 9.01
CA SER A 27 -14.68 33.06 8.70
C SER A 27 -13.40 33.27 9.51
N ASN A 28 -13.39 32.85 10.78
CA ASN A 28 -12.24 32.98 11.67
C ASN A 28 -11.40 31.69 11.68
N LYS A 29 -10.38 31.64 10.82
CA LYS A 29 -9.51 30.45 10.65
C LYS A 29 -8.81 30.01 11.94
N SER A 30 -8.40 30.95 12.79
CA SER A 30 -7.70 30.64 14.04
C SER A 30 -8.64 29.94 15.02
N LEU A 31 -9.80 30.54 15.26
CA LEU A 31 -10.83 29.99 16.14
C LEU A 31 -11.38 28.66 15.59
N ASN A 32 -11.55 28.56 14.27
CA ASN A 32 -11.94 27.31 13.61
C ASN A 32 -10.97 26.17 13.92
N ARG A 33 -9.67 26.44 13.80
CA ARG A 33 -8.61 25.47 14.07
C ARG A 33 -8.63 25.04 15.53
N GLN A 34 -8.71 25.98 16.47
CA GLN A 34 -8.77 25.66 17.89
C GLN A 34 -9.97 24.77 18.22
N LEU A 35 -11.16 25.17 17.77
CA LEU A 35 -12.40 24.46 18.03
C LEU A 35 -12.44 23.08 17.34
N PHE A 36 -11.81 22.94 16.18
CA PHE A 36 -11.57 21.64 15.55
C PHE A 36 -10.71 20.73 16.44
N GLN A 37 -9.59 21.23 16.98
CA GLN A 37 -8.71 20.45 17.85
C GLN A 37 -9.43 20.01 19.14
N GLU A 38 -10.19 20.91 19.77
CA GLU A 38 -10.99 20.60 20.96
C GLU A 38 -12.02 19.50 20.68
N ARG A 39 -12.72 19.57 19.54
CA ARG A 39 -13.68 18.53 19.12
C ARG A 39 -13.01 17.20 18.82
N VAL A 40 -11.84 17.21 18.17
CA VAL A 40 -11.05 15.99 17.92
C VAL A 40 -10.63 15.36 19.25
N ALA A 41 -10.10 16.15 20.19
CA ALA A 41 -9.70 15.65 21.50
C ALA A 41 -10.87 15.01 22.28
N LEU A 42 -12.05 15.65 22.23
CA LEU A 42 -13.26 15.14 22.88
C LEU A 42 -13.72 13.80 22.27
N ILE A 43 -13.79 13.72 20.94
CA ILE A 43 -14.19 12.48 20.24
C ILE A 43 -13.19 11.36 20.52
N SER A 44 -11.88 11.65 20.49
CA SER A 44 -10.84 10.67 20.82
C SER A 44 -11.01 10.12 22.24
N HIS A 45 -11.26 11.00 23.21
CA HIS A 45 -11.49 10.57 24.59
C HIS A 45 -12.72 9.66 24.71
N TRP A 46 -13.83 10.00 24.04
CA TRP A 46 -15.00 9.12 24.00
C TRP A 46 -14.71 7.79 23.32
N PHE A 47 -13.97 7.80 22.22
CA PHE A 47 -13.59 6.61 21.47
C PHE A 47 -12.78 5.63 22.33
N ASP A 48 -11.85 6.12 23.15
CA ASP A 48 -11.06 5.31 24.07
C ASP A 48 -11.93 4.60 25.12
N LEU A 49 -13.02 5.23 25.55
CA LEU A 49 -13.96 4.66 26.52
C LEU A 49 -14.96 3.67 25.92
N TRP A 50 -15.13 3.65 24.60
CA TRP A 50 -16.11 2.78 23.93
C TRP A 50 -15.64 1.33 23.80
N THR A 51 -16.61 0.41 23.82
CA THR A 51 -16.38 -1.01 23.51
C THR A 51 -15.99 -1.19 22.04
N ASN A 52 -15.36 -2.32 21.70
CA ASN A 52 -15.02 -2.64 20.31
C ASN A 52 -16.23 -2.57 19.37
N LYS A 53 -17.41 -3.04 19.80
CA LYS A 53 -18.64 -2.98 18.99
C LYS A 53 -19.05 -1.54 18.67
N GLN A 54 -19.03 -0.66 19.67
CA GLN A 54 -19.35 0.77 19.51
C GLN A 54 -18.34 1.48 18.62
N ARG A 55 -17.04 1.17 18.77
CA ARG A 55 -15.99 1.71 17.90
C ARG A 55 -16.22 1.33 16.43
N GLN A 56 -16.56 0.07 16.17
CA GLN A 56 -16.87 -0.40 14.81
C GLN A 56 -18.10 0.31 14.23
N GLU A 57 -19.18 0.45 15.01
CA GLU A 57 -20.39 1.14 14.58
C GLU A 57 -20.15 2.63 14.29
N PHE A 58 -19.37 3.30 15.14
CA PHE A 58 -18.95 4.69 14.92
C PHE A 58 -18.12 4.84 13.65
N LEU A 59 -17.08 4.02 13.47
CA LEU A 59 -16.23 4.05 12.29
C LEU A 59 -17.02 3.79 11.01
N PHE A 60 -17.92 2.80 11.02
CA PHE A 60 -18.82 2.53 9.91
C PHE A 60 -19.66 3.76 9.55
N THR A 61 -20.25 4.40 10.55
CA THR A 61 -21.04 5.63 10.36
C THR A 61 -20.21 6.78 9.76
N ILE A 62 -18.97 6.96 10.22
CA ILE A 62 -18.07 8.00 9.68
C ILE A 62 -17.65 7.67 8.25
N PHE A 63 -17.29 6.41 7.96
CA PHE A 63 -16.89 5.99 6.61
C PHE A 63 -17.99 6.16 5.57
N LEU A 64 -19.26 5.96 5.95
CA LEU A 64 -20.40 6.23 5.06
C LEU A 64 -20.53 7.70 4.65
N ARG A 65 -19.92 8.63 5.40
CA ARG A 65 -19.92 10.07 5.08
C ARG A 65 -18.70 10.50 4.28
N CYS A 66 -17.72 9.62 4.08
CA CYS A 66 -16.50 9.92 3.33
C CYS A 66 -16.69 9.70 1.83
N THR A 67 -16.02 10.51 1.02
CA THR A 67 -15.93 10.29 -0.43
C THR A 67 -14.93 9.17 -0.76
N LYS A 68 -15.02 8.60 -1.97
CA LYS A 68 -14.05 7.60 -2.45
C LYS A 68 -12.60 8.10 -2.37
N SER A 69 -12.34 9.37 -2.66
CA SER A 69 -10.98 9.94 -2.58
C SER A 69 -10.48 10.03 -1.13
N GLN A 70 -11.35 10.41 -0.18
CA GLN A 70 -11.01 10.48 1.24
C GLN A 70 -10.73 9.10 1.86
N LEU A 71 -11.45 8.05 1.41
CA LEU A 71 -11.21 6.69 1.87
C LEU A 71 -9.93 6.10 1.27
N ARG A 72 -9.64 6.39 -0.01
CA ARG A 72 -8.43 5.88 -0.70
C ARG A 72 -7.14 6.28 -0.02
N THR A 73 -7.04 7.50 0.55
CA THR A 73 -5.81 7.96 1.21
C THR A 73 -5.50 7.21 2.51
N GLN A 74 -6.51 6.65 3.17
CA GLN A 74 -6.35 5.86 4.40
C GLN A 74 -6.19 4.36 4.10
N VAL A 75 -6.99 3.83 3.17
CA VAL A 75 -6.97 2.41 2.79
C VAL A 75 -5.71 2.05 1.99
N ALA A 76 -5.16 2.98 1.19
CA ALA A 76 -3.94 2.74 0.41
C ALA A 76 -2.68 2.49 1.28
N LYS A 77 -2.77 2.64 2.61
CA LYS A 77 -1.68 2.33 3.54
C LYS A 77 -1.70 0.90 4.07
N VAL A 78 -2.77 0.14 3.82
CA VAL A 78 -2.88 -1.24 4.28
C VAL A 78 -2.24 -2.16 3.24
N ASP A 79 -1.30 -2.97 3.68
CA ASP A 79 -0.71 -4.03 2.86
C ASP A 79 -1.78 -5.08 2.53
N PHE A 80 -2.22 -5.10 1.27
CA PHE A 80 -3.27 -6.02 0.82
C PHE A 80 -2.92 -7.49 1.09
N SER A 81 -1.63 -7.84 1.07
CA SER A 81 -1.17 -9.22 1.25
C SER A 81 -1.42 -9.74 2.67
N THR A 82 -1.64 -8.84 3.64
CA THR A 82 -1.95 -9.17 5.04
C THR A 82 -3.45 -9.35 5.30
N VAL A 83 -4.30 -8.84 4.40
CA VAL A 83 -5.76 -8.86 4.53
C VAL A 83 -6.41 -9.89 3.62
N LEU A 84 -5.84 -10.10 2.43
CA LEU A 84 -6.37 -11.01 1.43
C LEU A 84 -5.86 -12.44 1.65
N PRO A 85 -6.68 -13.48 1.36
CA PRO A 85 -6.20 -14.85 1.28
C PRO A 85 -5.01 -14.98 0.32
N ARG A 86 -4.04 -15.84 0.65
CA ARG A 86 -2.79 -16.03 -0.11
C ARG A 86 -3.00 -16.17 -1.62
N PHE A 87 -3.99 -16.94 -2.06
CA PHE A 87 -4.22 -17.20 -3.47
C PHE A 87 -4.64 -15.95 -4.25
N ILE A 88 -5.38 -15.02 -3.64
CA ILE A 88 -5.75 -13.74 -4.25
C ILE A 88 -4.51 -12.85 -4.38
N SER A 89 -3.67 -12.81 -3.34
CA SER A 89 -2.42 -12.05 -3.39
C SER A 89 -1.48 -12.55 -4.49
N LEU A 90 -1.35 -13.88 -4.65
CA LEU A 90 -0.58 -14.49 -5.74
C LEU A 90 -1.19 -14.17 -7.11
N TYR A 91 -2.52 -14.20 -7.24
CA TYR A 91 -3.19 -13.79 -8.47
C TYR A 91 -2.87 -12.33 -8.84
N ILE A 92 -2.90 -11.41 -7.88
CA ILE A 92 -2.49 -10.01 -8.09
C ILE A 92 -1.03 -9.93 -8.55
N PHE A 93 -0.11 -10.62 -7.87
CA PHE A 93 1.31 -10.64 -8.26
C PHE A 93 1.55 -11.29 -9.63
N SER A 94 0.69 -12.19 -10.10
CA SER A 94 0.85 -12.85 -11.40
C SER A 94 0.84 -11.88 -12.59
N PHE A 95 0.18 -10.72 -12.43
CA PHE A 95 0.14 -9.64 -13.43
C PHE A 95 1.44 -8.85 -13.52
N LEU A 96 2.34 -8.94 -12.54
CA LEU A 96 3.60 -8.22 -12.56
C LEU A 96 4.61 -8.88 -13.51
N ASN A 97 5.42 -8.07 -14.16
CA ASN A 97 6.58 -8.57 -14.92
C ASN A 97 7.72 -8.99 -13.95
N PRO A 98 8.75 -9.72 -14.43
CA PRO A 98 9.86 -10.16 -13.57
C PRO A 98 10.58 -9.04 -12.81
N LYS A 99 10.77 -7.86 -13.41
CA LYS A 99 11.39 -6.71 -12.71
C LYS A 99 10.50 -6.20 -11.58
N ASP A 100 9.21 -6.07 -11.84
CA ASP A 100 8.23 -5.60 -10.86
C ASP A 100 8.07 -6.61 -9.72
N LEU A 101 8.15 -7.91 -9.99
CA LEU A 101 8.21 -8.95 -8.96
C LEU A 101 9.46 -8.81 -8.07
N CYS A 102 10.62 -8.52 -8.67
CA CYS A 102 11.86 -8.27 -7.93
C CYS A 102 11.79 -6.96 -7.11
N ALA A 103 11.11 -5.92 -7.59
CA ALA A 103 10.87 -4.71 -6.83
C ALA A 103 9.88 -4.97 -5.68
N ALA A 104 8.80 -5.69 -5.94
CA ALA A 104 7.83 -6.10 -4.93
C ALA A 104 8.47 -6.95 -3.82
N ALA A 105 9.42 -7.83 -4.16
CA ALA A 105 10.18 -8.60 -3.17
C ALA A 105 10.99 -7.73 -2.18
N GLN A 106 11.29 -6.48 -2.52
CA GLN A 106 12.04 -5.55 -1.65
C GLN A 106 11.14 -4.76 -0.70
N VAL A 107 9.81 -4.89 -0.80
CA VAL A 107 8.85 -4.16 0.04
C VAL A 107 8.83 -4.69 1.47
N SER A 108 8.75 -6.02 1.63
CA SER A 108 8.69 -6.68 2.95
C SER A 108 9.00 -8.18 2.84
N TRP A 109 9.31 -8.84 3.96
CA TRP A 109 9.50 -10.30 4.00
C TRP A 109 8.28 -11.10 3.51
N PRO A 110 7.03 -10.77 3.90
CA PRO A 110 5.84 -11.41 3.34
C PRO A 110 5.72 -11.25 1.84
N TRP A 111 6.02 -10.06 1.31
CA TRP A 111 6.01 -9.82 -0.12
C TRP A 111 7.08 -10.63 -0.83
N LYS A 112 8.30 -10.65 -0.31
CA LYS A 112 9.38 -11.50 -0.82
C LYS A 112 8.94 -12.95 -0.90
N PHE A 113 8.36 -13.48 0.17
CA PHE A 113 7.88 -14.86 0.18
C PHE A 113 6.82 -15.10 -0.89
N LEU A 114 5.86 -14.20 -1.08
CA LEU A 114 4.80 -14.34 -2.10
C LEU A 114 5.31 -14.19 -3.53
N THR A 115 6.18 -13.20 -3.78
CA THR A 115 6.64 -12.87 -5.14
C THR A 115 7.69 -13.85 -5.66
N GLU A 116 8.34 -14.61 -4.77
CA GLU A 116 9.30 -15.66 -5.13
C GLU A 116 8.66 -17.04 -5.32
N GLN A 117 7.32 -17.15 -5.24
CA GLN A 117 6.63 -18.42 -5.42
C GLN A 117 6.72 -18.94 -6.86
N ASP A 118 6.96 -20.24 -6.99
CA ASP A 118 7.16 -20.92 -8.26
C ASP A 118 5.95 -20.80 -9.20
N CYS A 119 4.73 -20.73 -8.67
CA CYS A 119 3.52 -20.51 -9.46
C CYS A 119 3.53 -19.17 -10.23
N LEU A 120 4.33 -18.19 -9.81
CA LEU A 120 4.51 -16.92 -10.52
C LEU A 120 5.59 -16.99 -11.60
N TRP A 121 6.67 -17.75 -11.34
CA TRP A 121 7.85 -17.79 -12.21
C TRP A 121 7.75 -18.88 -13.27
N MET A 122 7.15 -20.03 -12.96
CA MET A 122 6.98 -21.15 -13.90
C MET A 122 6.28 -20.72 -15.21
N PRO A 123 5.12 -20.04 -15.19
CA PRO A 123 4.48 -19.63 -16.45
C PRO A 123 5.34 -18.66 -17.27
N LYS A 124 6.18 -17.86 -16.61
CA LYS A 124 7.07 -16.90 -17.25
C LYS A 124 8.25 -17.60 -17.92
N CYS A 125 8.83 -18.63 -17.30
CA CYS A 125 9.86 -19.47 -17.91
C CYS A 125 9.31 -20.30 -19.08
N ILE A 126 8.17 -20.98 -18.88
CA ILE A 126 7.55 -21.85 -19.90
C ILE A 126 7.21 -21.06 -21.17
N ARG A 127 6.82 -19.78 -21.05
CA ARG A 127 6.56 -18.90 -22.20
C ARG A 127 7.76 -18.76 -23.15
N PHE A 128 8.98 -18.87 -22.63
CA PHE A 128 10.23 -18.84 -23.41
C PHE A 128 10.77 -20.23 -23.75
N GLY A 129 10.01 -21.29 -23.44
CA GLY A 129 10.48 -22.67 -23.59
C GLY A 129 11.57 -23.06 -22.58
N TRP A 130 11.70 -22.33 -21.47
CA TRP A 130 12.65 -22.66 -20.41
C TRP A 130 11.98 -23.58 -19.40
N PHE A 131 12.43 -24.83 -19.41
CA PHE A 131 11.92 -25.88 -18.54
C PHE A 131 13.00 -26.31 -17.56
N LEU A 132 12.63 -26.51 -16.30
CA LEU A 132 13.49 -27.17 -15.35
C LEU A 132 13.74 -28.63 -15.78
N PRO A 133 14.96 -29.17 -15.60
CA PRO A 133 15.27 -30.56 -15.92
C PRO A 133 14.71 -31.54 -14.88
N TYR A 134 14.05 -31.03 -13.83
CA TYR A 134 13.41 -31.79 -12.77
C TYR A 134 12.15 -31.07 -12.29
N THR A 135 11.33 -31.76 -11.50
CA THR A 135 10.16 -31.16 -10.83
C THR A 135 10.58 -30.74 -9.42
N PRO A 136 10.51 -29.44 -9.07
CA PRO A 136 10.83 -28.99 -7.72
C PRO A 136 10.00 -29.71 -6.65
N THR A 137 10.60 -29.95 -5.50
CA THR A 137 9.88 -30.53 -4.35
C THR A 137 9.04 -29.47 -3.64
N ASP A 138 8.04 -29.89 -2.84
CA ASP A 138 7.13 -28.96 -2.12
C ASP A 138 7.85 -27.98 -1.16
N HIS A 139 9.10 -28.26 -0.80
CA HIS A 139 9.91 -27.42 0.10
C HIS A 139 10.99 -26.61 -0.62
N GLU A 140 11.08 -26.74 -1.94
CA GLU A 140 12.04 -26.03 -2.76
C GLU A 140 11.41 -24.75 -3.31
N TYR A 141 11.63 -23.65 -2.61
CA TYR A 141 11.07 -22.36 -2.99
C TYR A 141 12.00 -21.59 -3.95
N GLY A 142 11.42 -21.06 -5.02
CA GLY A 142 12.11 -20.17 -5.93
C GLY A 142 12.98 -20.88 -6.96
N ALA A 143 12.86 -22.19 -7.14
CA ALA A 143 13.59 -22.93 -8.18
C ALA A 143 13.36 -22.31 -9.56
N TRP A 144 12.10 -21.98 -9.87
CA TRP A 144 11.74 -21.34 -11.13
C TRP A 144 12.26 -19.91 -11.26
N LYS A 145 12.33 -19.14 -10.16
CA LYS A 145 12.94 -17.80 -10.15
C LYS A 145 14.44 -17.87 -10.44
N HIS A 146 15.17 -18.75 -9.75
CA HIS A 146 16.60 -18.92 -9.96
C HIS A 146 16.90 -19.37 -11.39
N HIS A 147 16.09 -20.29 -11.92
CA HIS A 147 16.19 -20.72 -13.31
C HIS A 147 15.94 -19.57 -14.30
N TYR A 148 14.89 -18.77 -14.09
CA TYR A 148 14.62 -17.59 -14.91
C TYR A 148 15.84 -16.66 -14.98
N ILE A 149 16.43 -16.35 -13.82
CA ILE A 149 17.60 -15.48 -13.73
C ILE A 149 18.79 -16.10 -14.47
N ALA A 150 19.05 -17.39 -14.29
CA ALA A 150 20.13 -18.09 -14.97
C ALA A 150 19.96 -18.08 -16.51
N CYS A 151 18.75 -18.32 -17.00
CA CYS A 151 18.45 -18.29 -18.43
C CYS A 151 18.65 -16.90 -19.03
N VAL A 152 18.16 -15.84 -18.37
CA VAL A 152 18.37 -14.46 -18.83
C VAL A 152 19.86 -14.12 -18.85
N SER A 153 20.61 -14.43 -17.79
CA SER A 153 22.05 -14.19 -17.76
C SER A 153 22.82 -14.97 -18.84
N SER A 154 22.35 -16.15 -19.25
CA SER A 154 22.96 -16.91 -20.33
C SER A 154 22.70 -16.32 -21.72
N LEU A 155 21.53 -15.71 -21.94
CA LEU A 155 21.22 -15.02 -23.19
C LEU A 155 22.08 -13.77 -23.39
N ASP A 156 22.31 -13.01 -22.31
CA ASP A 156 23.20 -11.85 -22.33
C ASP A 156 24.64 -12.23 -22.74
N TRP A 157 25.05 -13.48 -22.49
CA TRP A 157 26.36 -14.01 -22.89
C TRP A 157 26.41 -14.52 -24.33
N LEU A 158 25.33 -15.17 -24.80
CA LEU A 158 25.29 -15.85 -26.10
C LEU A 158 25.08 -14.90 -27.29
N ILE A 159 24.53 -13.70 -27.06
CA ILE A 159 24.32 -12.74 -28.13
C ILE A 159 25.35 -11.61 -27.99
N PRO A 160 26.31 -11.45 -28.94
CA PRO A 160 27.22 -10.30 -28.94
C PRO A 160 26.42 -9.01 -28.83
N ARG A 161 26.90 -8.06 -28.01
CA ARG A 161 26.17 -6.86 -27.57
C ARG A 161 25.42 -6.11 -28.68
N GLU A 162 25.92 -6.17 -29.92
CA GLU A 162 25.35 -5.55 -31.12
C GLU A 162 24.07 -6.24 -31.64
N LEU A 163 24.00 -7.58 -31.65
CA LEU A 163 22.80 -8.35 -32.03
C LEU A 163 21.89 -8.64 -30.81
N GLY A 164 22.47 -8.63 -29.61
CA GLY A 164 21.76 -8.82 -28.35
C GLY A 164 20.79 -7.68 -28.11
N MET A 165 21.20 -6.46 -28.45
CA MET A 165 20.32 -5.29 -28.38
C MET A 165 19.11 -5.39 -29.30
N GLU A 166 19.22 -5.94 -30.52
CA GLU A 166 18.04 -6.09 -31.39
C GLU A 166 17.05 -7.13 -30.85
N PHE A 167 17.53 -8.26 -30.35
CA PHE A 167 16.67 -9.29 -29.75
C PHE A 167 16.09 -8.84 -28.40
N ILE A 168 16.89 -8.18 -27.56
CA ILE A 168 16.43 -7.56 -26.31
C ILE A 168 15.45 -6.43 -26.61
N ASN A 169 15.66 -5.61 -27.64
CA ASN A 169 14.73 -4.56 -28.06
C ASN A 169 13.44 -5.14 -28.63
N MET A 170 13.50 -6.25 -29.38
CA MET A 170 12.32 -6.98 -29.84
C MET A 170 11.52 -7.56 -28.66
N MET A 171 12.21 -8.20 -27.72
CA MET A 171 11.59 -8.75 -26.51
C MET A 171 11.09 -7.64 -25.58
N THR A 172 11.74 -6.47 -25.56
CA THR A 172 11.30 -5.28 -24.83
C THR A 172 10.07 -4.63 -25.48
N ALA A 173 10.04 -4.49 -26.80
CA ALA A 173 8.92 -3.96 -27.57
C ALA A 173 7.66 -4.84 -27.43
N LEU A 174 7.85 -6.13 -27.16
CA LEU A 174 6.78 -7.08 -26.83
C LEU A 174 6.45 -7.13 -25.33
N HIS A 175 7.06 -6.29 -24.48
CA HIS A 175 6.95 -6.31 -23.01
C HIS A 175 7.38 -7.64 -22.35
N MET A 176 8.20 -8.45 -23.04
CA MET A 176 8.69 -9.76 -22.59
C MET A 176 9.98 -9.67 -21.79
N LEU A 177 10.82 -8.69 -22.10
CA LEU A 177 11.99 -8.31 -21.34
C LEU A 177 11.91 -6.81 -21.03
N PRO A 178 12.62 -6.33 -20.02
CA PRO A 178 12.53 -4.95 -19.65
C PRO A 178 13.57 -4.10 -20.38
N SER A 179 13.21 -2.86 -20.72
CA SER A 179 14.04 -1.98 -21.55
C SER A 179 15.45 -1.79 -20.99
N PRO A 180 16.50 -1.88 -21.84
CA PRO A 180 17.82 -1.49 -21.43
C PRO A 180 17.77 0.02 -21.15
N THR A 181 17.97 0.40 -19.88
CA THR A 181 18.09 1.80 -19.50
C THR A 181 19.40 2.34 -20.07
N SER A 182 19.28 3.44 -20.81
CA SER A 182 20.35 4.27 -21.39
C SER A 182 21.40 4.70 -20.37
#